data_AF-A0AAE7BBH6-F1
#
_entry.id   AF-A0AAE7BBH6-F1
#
_cell.length_a   1.000
_cell.length_b   1.000
_cell.length_c   1.000
_cell.angle_alpha   90.00
_cell.angle_beta   90.00
_cell.angle_gamma   90.00
#
_symmetry.space_group_name_H-M   'P 1'
#
loop_
_entity.id
_entity.type
_entity.pdbx_description
1 polymer ?
#
loop_
_entity_poly.entity_id
_entity_poly.type
_entity_poly.pdbx_seq_one_letter_code
_entity_poly.pdbx_strand_id
1 'polypeptide(L)'
;MAAVGAGLFVFLFIFLVWLGFLLSLNKLVNVMRVDGLPQTFISKIWVWSQVIPFWGFIALIVFNIKADTASRALESEFKLPFKEIKYPATIGWIVILGLLYTWIPILGALVLLVCMILFWIKVSSTSKQIEDLKLNTKTTIES
;
A
#
# COMPACT_ATOMS: atom_id res chain seq x y z
N MET A 1 -25.88 -18.94 -22.00
CA MET A 1 -24.67 -18.23 -22.47
C MET A 1 -24.49 -16.84 -21.84
N ALA A 2 -25.55 -16.05 -21.58
CA ALA A 2 -25.42 -14.73 -20.94
C ALA A 2 -24.84 -14.73 -19.50
N ALA A 3 -25.15 -15.75 -18.69
CA ALA A 3 -24.66 -15.85 -17.30
C ALA A 3 -23.14 -16.05 -17.19
N VAL A 4 -22.52 -16.72 -18.15
CA VAL A 4 -21.05 -16.95 -18.19
C VAL A 4 -20.32 -15.66 -18.54
N GLY A 5 -20.86 -14.85 -19.46
CA GLY A 5 -20.30 -13.55 -19.83
C GLY A 5 -20.35 -12.53 -18.68
N ALA A 6 -21.45 -12.50 -17.92
CA ALA A 6 -21.59 -11.62 -16.76
C ALA A 6 -20.61 -12.00 -15.63
N GLY A 7 -20.44 -13.30 -15.35
CA GLY A 7 -19.48 -13.77 -14.34
C GLY A 7 -18.02 -13.45 -14.69
N LEU A 8 -17.63 -13.63 -15.95
CA LEU A 8 -16.30 -13.25 -16.44
C LEU A 8 -16.03 -11.75 -16.32
N PHE A 9 -17.02 -10.92 -16.64
CA PHE A 9 -16.89 -9.46 -16.52
C PHE A 9 -16.67 -9.01 -15.07
N VAL A 10 -17.42 -9.58 -14.13
CA VAL A 10 -17.25 -9.30 -12.70
C VAL A 10 -15.88 -9.74 -12.20
N PHE A 11 -15.43 -10.93 -12.59
CA PHE A 11 -14.10 -11.43 -12.21
C PHE A 11 -12.97 -10.53 -12.77
N LEU A 12 -13.06 -10.15 -14.05
CA LEU A 12 -12.11 -9.23 -14.68
C LEU A 12 -12.09 -7.87 -13.99
N PHE A 13 -13.26 -7.32 -13.65
CA PHE A 13 -13.34 -6.05 -12.95
C PHE A 13 -12.65 -6.09 -11.58
N ILE A 14 -12.93 -7.12 -10.77
CA ILE A 14 -12.27 -7.31 -9.47
C ILE A 14 -10.76 -7.45 -9.64
N PHE A 15 -10.31 -8.21 -10.64
CA PHE A 15 -8.89 -8.38 -10.93
C PHE A 15 -8.21 -7.05 -11.35
N LEU A 16 -8.87 -6.23 -12.17
CA LEU A 16 -8.36 -4.91 -12.57
C LEU A 16 -8.25 -3.96 -11.39
N VAL A 17 -9.25 -3.95 -10.49
CA VAL A 17 -9.20 -3.17 -9.25
C VAL A 17 -8.02 -3.61 -8.37
N TRP A 18 -7.81 -4.93 -8.25
CA TRP A 18 -6.66 -5.48 -7.52
C TRP A 18 -5.32 -5.06 -8.12
N LEU A 19 -5.18 -5.09 -9.45
CA LEU A 19 -3.98 -4.59 -10.13
C LEU A 19 -3.75 -3.10 -9.87
N GLY A 20 -4.80 -2.28 -9.92
CA GLY A 20 -4.71 -0.84 -9.60
C GLY A 20 -4.19 -0.58 -8.18
N PHE A 21 -4.63 -1.39 -7.23
CA PHE A 21 -4.13 -1.36 -5.86
C PHE A 21 -2.64 -1.70 -5.79
N LEU A 22 -2.19 -2.79 -6.43
CA LEU A 22 -0.78 -3.18 -6.46
C LEU A 22 0.12 -2.14 -7.14
N LEU A 23 -0.35 -1.52 -8.23
CA LEU A 23 0.37 -0.43 -8.88
C LEU A 23 0.59 0.76 -7.94
N SER A 24 -0.38 1.04 -7.07
CA SER A 24 -0.28 2.13 -6.09
C SER A 24 0.71 1.81 -4.97
N LEU A 25 0.73 0.55 -4.49
CA LEU A 25 1.78 0.09 -3.57
C LEU A 25 3.17 0.16 -4.23
N ASN A 26 3.28 -0.23 -5.50
CA ASN A 26 4.53 -0.15 -6.25
C ASN A 26 4.98 1.31 -6.45
N LYS A 27 4.06 2.25 -6.71
CA LYS A 27 4.36 3.68 -6.73
C LYS A 27 4.90 4.13 -5.37
N LEU A 28 4.22 3.78 -4.29
CA LEU A 28 4.62 4.14 -2.93
C LEU A 28 6.05 3.65 -2.60
N VAL A 29 6.41 2.42 -2.97
CA VAL A 29 7.78 1.88 -2.81
C VAL A 29 8.82 2.71 -3.55
N ASN A 30 8.54 3.09 -4.80
CA ASN A 30 9.46 3.91 -5.58
C ASN A 30 9.66 5.28 -4.94
N VAL A 31 8.58 5.89 -4.46
CA VAL A 31 8.63 7.22 -3.85
C VAL A 31 9.30 7.18 -2.48
N MET A 32 9.12 6.13 -1.68
CA MET A 32 9.77 6.01 -0.38
C MET A 32 11.29 5.80 -0.47
N ARG A 33 11.78 5.18 -1.54
CA ARG A 33 13.21 4.88 -1.70
C ARG A 33 14.04 6.17 -1.71
N VAL A 34 14.99 6.29 -0.80
CA VAL A 34 16.01 7.35 -0.80
C VAL A 34 17.38 6.70 -0.93
N ASP A 35 18.15 7.17 -1.90
CA ASP A 35 19.52 6.67 -2.11
C ASP A 35 20.39 7.09 -0.93
N GLY A 36 21.06 6.12 -0.29
CA GLY A 36 21.82 6.32 0.95
C GLY A 36 21.15 5.81 2.23
N LEU A 37 19.83 5.54 2.21
CA LEU A 37 19.09 5.01 3.37
C LEU A 37 18.56 3.58 3.11
N PRO A 38 19.30 2.53 3.52
CA PRO A 38 18.89 1.14 3.28
C PRO A 38 17.56 0.77 3.96
N GLN A 39 17.18 1.48 5.03
CA GLN A 39 15.91 1.25 5.74
C GLN A 39 14.69 1.65 4.92
N THR A 40 14.85 2.54 3.93
CA THR A 40 13.77 2.93 3.01
C THR A 40 13.60 1.95 1.84
N PHE A 41 14.49 0.96 1.72
CA PHE A 41 14.44 -0.02 0.66
C PHE A 41 13.37 -1.09 0.91
N ILE A 42 12.27 -0.98 0.17
CA ILE A 42 11.22 -2.00 0.12
C ILE A 42 11.34 -2.74 -1.22
N SER A 43 11.52 -4.05 -1.19
CA SER A 43 11.60 -4.82 -2.44
C SER A 43 10.23 -4.88 -3.12
N LYS A 44 10.19 -4.53 -4.41
CA LYS A 44 8.98 -4.59 -5.26
C LYS A 44 8.38 -5.99 -5.33
N ILE A 45 9.19 -7.03 -5.07
CA ILE A 45 8.72 -8.42 -5.07
C ILE A 45 7.63 -8.64 -4.01
N TRP A 46 7.68 -7.91 -2.89
CA TRP A 46 6.65 -7.98 -1.84
C TRP A 46 5.32 -7.36 -2.26
N VAL A 47 5.31 -6.51 -3.29
CA VAL A 47 4.08 -5.98 -3.88
C VAL A 47 3.53 -6.99 -4.88
N TRP A 48 4.34 -7.43 -5.85
CA TRP A 48 3.87 -8.31 -6.93
C TRP A 48 3.54 -9.73 -6.49
N SER A 49 4.21 -10.24 -5.46
CA SER A 49 3.88 -11.55 -4.89
C SER A 49 2.50 -11.58 -4.20
N GLN A 50 1.85 -10.42 -4.02
CA GLN A 50 0.47 -10.33 -3.53
C GLN A 50 -0.58 -10.83 -4.53
N VAL A 51 -0.21 -11.03 -5.80
CA VAL A 51 -1.09 -11.66 -6.80
C VAL A 51 -1.31 -13.15 -6.50
N ILE A 52 -0.36 -13.80 -5.81
CA ILE A 52 -0.42 -15.22 -5.51
C ILE A 52 -1.39 -15.45 -4.34
N PRO A 53 -2.52 -16.15 -4.53
CA PRO A 53 -3.62 -16.20 -3.54
C PRO A 53 -3.20 -16.65 -2.12
N PHE A 54 -2.33 -17.67 -2.02
CA PHE A 54 -1.88 -18.19 -0.72
C PHE A 54 -0.73 -17.38 -0.10
N TRP A 55 0.00 -16.61 -0.91
CA TRP A 55 1.17 -15.86 -0.47
C TRP A 55 0.84 -14.38 -0.21
N GLY A 56 -0.27 -13.89 -0.76
CA GLY A 56 -0.55 -12.47 -0.75
C GLY A 56 -0.78 -11.88 0.62
N PHE A 57 -1.30 -12.66 1.57
CA PHE A 57 -1.41 -12.20 2.96
C PHE A 57 -0.03 -12.00 3.60
N ILE A 58 0.91 -12.94 3.42
CA ILE A 58 2.28 -12.86 3.96
C ILE A 58 3.00 -11.66 3.35
N ALA A 59 2.89 -11.53 2.03
CA ALA A 59 3.50 -10.44 1.30
C ALA A 59 2.96 -9.06 1.75
N LEU A 60 1.67 -8.97 2.05
CA LEU A 60 1.03 -7.73 2.53
C LEU A 60 1.43 -7.42 3.98
N ILE A 61 1.60 -8.42 4.85
CA ILE A 61 2.16 -8.25 6.20
C ILE A 61 3.58 -7.68 6.14
N VAL A 62 4.47 -8.35 5.39
CA VAL A 62 5.87 -7.94 5.26
C VAL A 62 5.97 -6.55 4.65
N PHE A 63 5.14 -6.25 3.63
CA PHE A 63 5.04 -4.93 3.05
C PHE A 63 4.64 -3.88 4.09
N ASN A 64 3.59 -4.12 4.88
CA ASN A 64 3.08 -3.15 5.83
C ASN A 64 4.11 -2.80 6.92
N ILE A 65 4.84 -3.80 7.42
CA ILE A 65 5.92 -3.59 8.40
C ILE A 65 7.05 -2.77 7.77
N LYS A 66 7.50 -3.15 6.57
CA LYS A 66 8.58 -2.45 5.88
C LYS A 66 8.21 -1.01 5.52
N ALA A 67 6.95 -0.77 5.13
CA ALA A 67 6.44 0.56 4.84
C ALA A 67 6.40 1.46 6.08
N ASP A 68 6.00 0.92 7.24
CA ASP A 68 6.03 1.66 8.51
C ASP A 68 7.47 1.99 8.95
N THR A 69 8.41 1.06 8.77
CA THR A 69 9.83 1.34 9.03
C THR A 69 10.38 2.42 8.09
N ALA A 70 10.06 2.32 6.79
CA ALA A 70 10.53 3.27 5.79
C ALA A 70 9.97 4.68 6.03
N SER A 71 8.69 4.81 6.41
CA SER A 71 8.12 6.12 6.74
C SER A 71 8.81 6.77 7.94
N ARG A 72 9.09 6.01 9.00
CA ARG A 72 9.84 6.53 10.16
C ARG A 72 11.28 6.94 9.81
N ALA A 73 11.94 6.17 8.96
CA ALA A 73 13.29 6.50 8.49
C ALA A 73 13.29 7.80 7.67
N LEU A 74 12.26 8.01 6.83
CA LEU A 74 12.09 9.25 6.08
C LEU A 74 11.81 10.45 6.99
N GLU A 75 10.99 10.30 8.04
CA GLU A 75 10.77 11.38 9.02
C GLU A 75 12.08 11.81 9.68
N SER A 76 12.94 10.85 10.03
CA SER A 76 14.27 11.12 10.58
C SER A 76 15.19 11.83 9.60
N GLU A 77 15.16 11.46 8.31
CA GLU A 77 16.00 12.06 7.27
C GLU A 77 15.61 13.51 6.98
N PHE A 78 14.30 13.76 6.85
CA PHE A 78 13.76 15.09 6.55
C PHE A 78 13.61 15.97 7.81
N LYS A 79 14.05 15.50 8.99
CA LYS A 79 13.90 16.19 10.28
C LYS A 79 12.46 16.63 10.57
N LEU A 80 11.49 15.83 10.13
CA LEU A 80 10.07 16.11 10.31
C LEU A 80 9.64 15.73 11.74
N PRO A 81 8.65 16.42 12.34
CA PRO A 81 7.99 15.95 13.55
C PRO A 81 7.46 14.52 13.40
N PHE A 82 7.51 13.77 14.50
CA PHE A 82 7.11 12.37 14.55
C PHE A 82 5.65 12.18 14.08
N LYS A 83 5.40 11.21 13.18
CA LYS A 83 4.10 10.89 12.54
C LYS A 83 3.59 11.91 11.51
N GLU A 84 4.44 12.79 10.98
CA GLU A 84 4.02 13.68 9.89
C GLU A 84 3.73 12.92 8.59
N ILE A 85 4.47 11.83 8.32
CA ILE A 85 4.15 10.95 7.19
C ILE A 85 2.96 10.09 7.59
N LYS A 86 1.77 10.46 7.09
CA LYS A 86 0.47 9.82 7.40
C LYS A 86 0.30 8.44 6.77
N TYR A 87 1.26 7.53 6.94
CA TYR A 87 1.11 6.14 6.49
C TYR A 87 0.07 5.41 7.36
N PRO A 88 -0.99 4.83 6.77
CA PRO A 88 -2.08 4.23 7.53
C PRO A 88 -1.79 2.80 8.00
N ALA A 89 -0.74 2.61 8.82
CA ALA A 89 -0.31 1.29 9.30
C ALA A 89 -1.44 0.49 9.98
N THR A 90 -2.26 1.15 10.81
CA THR A 90 -3.41 0.56 11.50
C THR A 90 -4.47 0.03 10.53
N ILE A 91 -4.76 0.77 9.45
CA ILE A 91 -5.74 0.35 8.45
C ILE A 91 -5.16 -0.82 7.63
N GLY A 92 -3.85 -0.81 7.36
CA GLY A 92 -3.16 -1.95 6.75
C GLY A 92 -3.30 -3.23 7.59
N TRP A 93 -3.17 -3.14 8.91
CA TRP A 93 -3.41 -4.26 9.82
C TRP A 93 -4.85 -4.74 9.83
N ILE A 94 -5.84 -3.82 9.76
CA ILE A 94 -7.25 -4.18 9.65
C ILE A 94 -7.53 -4.93 8.33
N VAL A 95 -6.91 -4.52 7.22
CA VAL A 95 -7.02 -5.23 5.93
C VAL A 95 -6.40 -6.63 6.01
N ILE A 96 -5.23 -6.77 6.64
CA ILE A 96 -4.57 -8.07 6.87
C ILE A 96 -5.47 -8.99 7.70
N LEU A 97 -6.00 -8.48 8.81
CA LEU A 97 -6.88 -9.25 9.70
C LEU A 97 -8.20 -9.60 9.01
N GLY A 98 -8.76 -8.69 8.20
CA GLY A 98 -9.96 -8.96 7.41
C GLY A 98 -9.77 -10.08 6.38
N LEU A 99 -8.59 -10.17 5.75
CA LEU A 99 -8.22 -11.29 4.87
C LEU A 99 -8.06 -12.62 5.63
N LEU A 100 -7.58 -12.57 6.88
CA LEU A 100 -7.43 -13.76 7.73
C LEU A 100 -8.80 -14.27 8.24
N TYR A 101 -9.68 -13.35 8.63
CA TYR A 101 -10.98 -13.63 9.24
C TYR A 101 -12.15 -13.77 8.24
N THR A 102 -11.86 -14.00 6.96
CA THR A 102 -12.86 -14.13 5.87
C THR A 102 -13.86 -15.29 6.04
N TRP A 103 -13.80 -16.02 7.16
CA TRP A 103 -14.75 -17.05 7.55
C TRP A 103 -16.11 -16.47 8.00
N ILE A 104 -16.21 -15.14 8.19
CA ILE A 104 -17.46 -14.42 8.44
C ILE A 104 -18.04 -13.94 7.10
N PRO A 105 -19.09 -14.58 6.58
CA PRO A 105 -19.31 -14.66 5.13
C PRO A 105 -19.73 -13.37 4.41
N ILE A 106 -20.31 -12.37 5.09
CA ILE A 106 -20.88 -11.17 4.43
C ILE A 106 -20.41 -9.85 5.06
N LEU A 107 -20.52 -9.70 6.38
CA LEU A 107 -20.06 -8.50 7.09
C LEU A 107 -18.54 -8.30 6.97
N GLY A 108 -17.77 -9.39 7.07
CA GLY A 108 -16.31 -9.35 6.95
C GLY A 108 -15.86 -8.90 5.56
N ALA A 109 -16.51 -9.40 4.50
CA ALA A 109 -16.18 -9.03 3.12
C ALA A 109 -16.47 -7.55 2.82
N LEU A 110 -17.59 -7.01 3.31
CA LEU A 110 -17.94 -5.60 3.16
C LEU A 110 -16.96 -4.68 3.91
N VAL A 111 -16.66 -5.00 5.17
CA VAL A 111 -15.68 -4.23 5.97
C VAL A 111 -14.29 -4.29 5.32
N LEU A 112 -13.87 -5.47 4.84
CA LEU A 112 -12.60 -5.63 4.14
C LEU A 112 -12.53 -4.76 2.88
N LEU A 113 -13.57 -4.75 2.05
CA LEU A 113 -13.62 -3.92 0.85
C LEU A 113 -13.51 -2.43 1.18
N VAL A 114 -14.29 -1.95 2.17
CA VAL A 114 -14.23 -0.54 2.60
C VAL A 114 -12.84 -0.20 3.15
N CYS A 115 -12.27 -1.05 4.00
CA CYS A 115 -10.92 -0.84 4.54
C CYS A 115 -9.85 -0.87 3.45
N MET A 116 -9.97 -1.75 2.45
CA MET A 116 -9.04 -1.82 1.33
C MET A 116 -9.10 -0.55 0.47
N ILE A 117 -10.30 -0.02 0.21
CA ILE A 117 -10.48 1.25 -0.51
C ILE A 117 -9.87 2.41 0.29
N LEU A 118 -10.16 2.50 1.59
CA LEU A 118 -9.60 3.54 2.45
C LEU A 118 -8.07 3.45 2.56
N PHE A 119 -7.54 2.23 2.66
CA PHE A 119 -6.11 1.97 2.66
C PHE A 119 -5.49 2.44 1.34
N TRP A 120 -6.11 2.10 0.21
CA TRP A 120 -5.65 2.50 -1.11
C TRP A 120 -5.61 4.02 -1.30
N ILE A 121 -6.68 4.73 -0.92
CA ILE A 121 -6.75 6.20 -0.98
C ILE A 121 -5.62 6.83 -0.15
N LYS A 122 -5.41 6.33 1.07
CA LYS A 122 -4.37 6.86 1.96
C LYS A 122 -2.96 6.55 1.44
N VAL A 123 -2.69 5.34 0.95
CA VAL A 123 -1.42 4.98 0.28
C VAL A 123 -1.12 5.93 -0.88
N SER A 124 -2.13 6.24 -1.70
CA SER A 124 -1.97 7.16 -2.83
C SER A 124 -1.66 8.59 -2.35
N SER A 125 -2.34 9.04 -1.29
CA SER A 125 -2.08 10.34 -0.66
C SER A 125 -0.68 10.42 -0.03
N THR A 126 -0.25 9.39 0.71
CA THR A 126 1.10 9.32 1.28
C THR A 126 2.16 9.37 0.19
N SER A 127 1.94 8.66 -0.92
CA SER A 127 2.87 8.72 -2.07
C SER A 127 3.04 10.14 -2.59
N LYS A 128 1.94 10.90 -2.73
CA LYS A 128 2.01 12.30 -3.18
C LYS A 128 2.73 13.19 -2.16
N GLN A 129 2.41 13.04 -0.87
CA GLN A 129 3.05 13.81 0.20
C GLN A 129 4.59 13.64 0.21
N ILE A 130 5.08 12.41 0.07
CA ILE A 130 6.53 12.14 0.05
C ILE A 130 7.19 12.69 -1.23
N GLU A 131 6.48 12.64 -2.36
CA GLU A 131 6.95 13.23 -3.63
C GLU A 131 7.12 14.75 -3.51
N ASP A 132 6.14 15.44 -2.93
CA ASP A 132 6.17 16.89 -2.69
C ASP A 132 7.29 17.28 -1.69
N LEU A 133 7.46 16.52 -0.60
CA LEU A 133 8.53 16.74 0.37
C LEU A 133 9.92 16.61 -0.26
N LYS A 134 10.11 15.63 -1.13
CA LYS A 134 11.38 15.44 -1.87
C LYS A 134 11.68 16.59 -2.81
N LEU A 135 10.66 17.11 -3.51
CA LEU A 135 10.82 18.26 -4.40
C LEU A 135 11.22 19.52 -3.60
N ASN A 136 10.52 19.83 -2.52
CA ASN A 136 10.80 20.99 -1.67
C ASN A 136 12.17 20.92 -0.99
N THR A 137 12.61 19.73 -0.59
CA THR A 137 13.94 19.54 0.00
C THR A 137 15.04 19.78 -1.04
N LYS A 138 14.89 19.28 -2.26
CA LYS A 138 15.87 19.53 -3.34
C LYS A 138 16.01 21.01 -3.67
N THR A 139 14.90 21.74 -3.79
CA THR A 139 14.93 23.18 -4.09
C THR A 139 15.60 24.00 -2.99
N THR A 140 15.55 23.55 -1.73
CA THR A 140 16.16 24.24 -0.58
C THR A 140 17.68 24.01 -0.52
N ILE A 141 18.19 22.91 -1.07
CA ILE A 141 19.63 22.59 -1.09
C ILE A 141 20.33 23.30 -2.27
N GLU A 142 19.60 23.59 -3.35
CA GLU A 142 20.12 24.25 -4.55
C GLU A 142 20.05 25.79 -4.52
N SER A 143 19.39 26.38 -3.51
CA SER A 143 19.27 27.84 -3.29
C SER A 143 20.32 28.37 -2.32
#